data_AF-A0A965PHF2-F1
#
_entry.id   AF-A0A965PHF2-F1
#
_cell.length_a   1.000
_cell.length_b   1.000
_cell.length_c   1.000
_cell.angle_alpha   90.00
_cell.angle_beta   90.00
_cell.angle_gamma   90.00
#
_symmetry.space_group_name_H-M   'P 1'
#
loop_
_entity.id
_entity.type
_entity.pdbx_description
1 polymer ?
#
loop_
_entity_poly.entity_id
_entity_poly.type
_entity_poly.pdbx_seq_one_letter_code
_entity_poly.pdbx_strand_id
1 'polypeptide(L)' 'MSKILGSNLSVGKFVSVKIARSNHADTVIAGAITGIQEWATDTIAIQISGLDCWIILRDHVEVQVV' A
#
# COMPACT_ATOMS: atom_id res chain seq x y z
N MET A 1 12.19 0.64 16.48
CA MET A 1 11.42 1.79 15.97
C MET A 1 10.73 1.35 14.69
N SER A 2 9.45 0.97 14.78
CA SER A 2 8.68 0.53 13.63
C SER A 2 8.44 1.75 12.74
N LYS A 3 9.03 1.74 11.55
CA LYS A 3 8.83 2.76 10.52
C LYS A 3 7.35 2.67 10.14
N ILE A 4 6.54 3.64 10.56
CA ILE A 4 5.10 3.65 10.26
C ILE A 4 4.97 3.75 8.73
N LEU A 5 4.78 2.60 8.09
CA LEU A 5 4.40 2.47 6.68
C LEU A 5 3.00 3.07 6.54
N GLY A 6 2.90 4.40 6.45
CA GLY A 6 1.60 5.05 6.34
C GLY A 6 1.52 6.53 6.65
N SER A 7 2.51 7.13 7.33
CA SER A 7 2.40 8.52 7.82
C SER A 7 2.28 9.59 6.72
N ASN A 8 2.56 9.26 5.46
CA ASN A 8 2.41 10.16 4.30
C ASN A 8 1.30 9.72 3.32
N LEU A 9 0.47 8.75 3.70
CA LEU A 9 -0.63 8.28 2.86
C LEU A 9 -1.88 9.13 3.10
N SER A 10 -2.42 9.68 2.02
CA SER A 10 -3.67 10.43 2.04
C SER A 10 -4.46 10.13 0.77
N VAL A 11 -5.78 10.08 0.88
CA VAL A 11 -6.67 9.93 -0.29
C VAL A 11 -6.37 11.04 -1.30
N GLY A 12 -6.34 10.68 -2.58
CA GLY A 12 -6.00 11.57 -3.69
C GLY A 12 -4.51 11.63 -4.04
N LYS A 13 -3.61 11.12 -3.19
CA LYS A 13 -2.17 11.03 -3.55
C LYS A 13 -1.88 9.86 -4.46
N PHE A 14 -0.95 10.06 -5.38
CA PHE A 14 -0.40 8.98 -6.19
C PHE A 14 0.63 8.21 -5.39
N VAL A 15 0.52 6.89 -5.44
CA VAL A 15 1.46 5.96 -4.84
C VAL A 15 1.82 4.87 -5.82
N SER A 16 3.03 4.33 -5.64
CA SER A 16 3.50 3.10 -6.23
C SER A 16 3.70 2.09 -5.12
N VAL A 17 2.98 0.98 -5.18
CA VAL A 17 3.07 -0.13 -4.24
C VAL A 17 3.79 -1.27 -4.92
N LYS A 18 4.89 -1.68 -4.30
CA LYS A 18 5.66 -2.85 -4.71
C LYS A 18 5.35 -3.99 -3.74
N ILE A 19 4.83 -5.08 -4.30
CA ILE A 19 4.58 -6.33 -3.58
C ILE A 19 5.68 -7.31 -3.96
N ALA A 20 6.62 -7.50 -3.04
CA ALA A 20 7.70 -8.47 -3.20
C ALA A 20 7.22 -9.85 -2.74
N ARG A 21 7.39 -10.87 -3.57
CA ARG A 21 7.03 -12.26 -3.24
C ARG A 21 8.27 -13.13 -3.37
N SER A 22 8.61 -13.89 -2.33
CA SER A 22 9.73 -14.84 -2.40
C SER A 22 9.53 -15.80 -3.58
N ASN A 23 10.56 -15.95 -4.40
CA ASN A 23 10.57 -16.80 -5.60
C ASN A 23 9.58 -16.41 -6.71
N HIS A 24 9.05 -15.19 -6.69
CA HIS A 24 8.21 -14.66 -7.77
C HIS A 24 8.67 -13.26 -8.20
N ALA A 25 8.30 -12.87 -9.42
CA ALA A 25 8.55 -11.52 -9.88
C ALA A 25 7.78 -10.50 -9.02
N ASP A 26 8.46 -9.39 -8.69
CA ASP A 26 7.87 -8.28 -7.97
C ASP A 26 6.68 -7.72 -8.75
N THR A 27 5.57 -7.47 -8.06
CA THR A 27 4.39 -6.82 -8.66
C THR A 27 4.40 -5.36 -8.26
N VAL A 28 4.40 -4.45 -9.24
CA VAL A 28 4.31 -3.00 -8.99
C VAL A 28 2.95 -2.50 -9.44
N ILE A 29 2.26 -1.81 -8.53
CA ILE A 29 0.94 -1.25 -8.71
C ILE A 29 1.05 0.26 -8.49
N ALA A 30 0.70 1.08 -9.47
CA ALA A 30 0.73 2.53 -9.33
C ALA A 30 -0.65 3.13 -9.56
N GLY A 31 -1.03 4.11 -8.73
CA GLY A 31 -2.29 4.82 -8.88
C GLY A 31 -2.57 5.77 -7.72
N ALA A 32 -3.68 6.51 -7.83
CA ALA A 32 -4.14 7.37 -6.76
C ALA A 32 -4.81 6.55 -5.65
N ILE A 33 -4.52 6.88 -4.39
CA ILE A 33 -5.24 6.31 -3.23
C ILE A 33 -6.68 6.81 -3.28
N THR A 34 -7.64 5.89 -3.34
CA THR A 34 -9.07 6.19 -3.29
C THR A 34 -9.68 5.95 -1.92
N GLY A 35 -9.02 5.14 -1.08
CA GLY A 35 -9.49 4.82 0.27
C GLY A 35 -8.34 4.38 1.17
N ILE A 36 -8.47 4.65 2.46
CA ILE A 36 -7.56 4.19 3.52
C ILE A 36 -8.44 3.68 4.65
N GLN A 37 -8.15 2.48 5.12
CA GLN A 37 -8.90 1.85 6.21
C GLN A 37 -7.95 1.13 7.16
N GLU A 38 -8.23 1.23 8.45
CA GLU A 38 -7.56 0.41 9.46
C GLU A 38 -8.13 -1.02 9.39
N TRP A 39 -7.25 -2.01 9.19
CA TRP A 39 -7.66 -3.41 8.99
C TRP A 39 -7.51 -4.26 10.25
N ALA A 40 -6.38 -4.09 10.95
CA ALA A 40 -6.07 -4.78 12.20
C ALA A 40 -5.10 -3.92 13.03
N THR A 41 -4.82 -4.31 14.28
CA THR A 41 -3.84 -3.62 15.13
C THR A 41 -2.53 -3.42 14.37
N ASP A 42 -2.12 -2.16 14.23
CA ASP A 42 -0.92 -1.72 13.50
C ASP A 42 -0.88 -2.05 12.00
N THR A 43 -2.02 -2.39 11.37
CA THR A 43 -2.09 -2.70 9.95
C THR A 43 -3.10 -1.82 9.22
N ILE A 44 -2.64 -1.16 8.14
CA ILE A 44 -3.47 -0.30 7.28
C ILE A 44 -3.72 -1.01 5.95
N ALA A 45 -4.93 -0.89 5.43
CA ALA A 45 -5.28 -1.25 4.06
C ALA A 45 -5.54 0.02 3.24
N ILE A 46 -5.08 0.02 2.00
CA ILE A 46 -5.33 1.10 1.04
C ILE A 46 -6.04 0.58 -0.20
N GLN A 47 -6.91 1.41 -0.76
CA GLN A 47 -7.53 1.18 -2.05
C GLN A 47 -6.87 2.11 -3.07
N ILE A 48 -6.52 1.56 -4.23
CA ILE A 48 -5.87 2.28 -5.32
C ILE A 48 -6.81 2.31 -6.52
N SER A 49 -6.91 3.47 -7.16
CA SER A 49 -7.70 3.65 -8.38
C SER A 49 -7.30 2.66 -9.46
N GLY A 50 -8.29 1.95 -10.02
CA GLY A 50 -8.08 0.91 -11.02
C GLY A 50 -7.93 -0.50 -10.46
N LEU A 51 -8.00 -0.66 -9.14
CA LEU A 51 -8.08 -1.97 -8.49
C LEU A 51 -9.43 -2.15 -7.77
N ASP A 52 -10.04 -3.31 -7.99
CA ASP A 52 -11.24 -3.74 -7.28
C ASP A 52 -10.94 -4.34 -5.89
N CYS A 53 -9.68 -4.32 -5.46
CA CYS A 53 -9.21 -4.92 -4.22
C CYS A 53 -8.52 -3.91 -3.29
N TRP A 54 -8.55 -4.22 -1.99
CA TRP A 54 -7.77 -3.51 -0.97
C TRP A 54 -6.40 -4.15 -0.82
N ILE A 55 -5.36 -3.31 -0.73
CA ILE A 55 -3.99 -3.75 -0.49
C ILE A 55 -3.65 -3.52 0.98
N ILE A 56 -3.39 -4.61 1.69
CA ILE A 56 -2.98 -4.57 3.09
C ILE A 56 -1.47 -4.30 3.15
N LEU A 57 -1.07 -3.23 3.83
CA LEU A 57 0.32 -2.87 4.03
C LEU A 57 0.91 -3.71 5.18
N ARG A 58 1.71 -4.72 4.84
CA ARG A 58 2.42 -5.61 5.78
C ARG A 58 3.90 -5.69 5.42
N ASP A 59 4.67 -6.50 6.16
CA ASP A 59 6.14 -6.63 6.04
C ASP A 59 6.69 -6.90 4.62
N HIS A 60 5.86 -7.41 3.70
CA HIS A 60 6.25 -7.71 2.31
C HIS A 60 5.78 -6.66 1.29
N VAL A 61 5.18 -5.55 1.76
CA VAL A 61 4.62 -4.50 0.92
C VAL A 61 5.40 -3.21 1.13
N GLU A 62 6.12 -2.79 0.09
CA GLU A 62 6.80 -1.50 0.08
C GLU A 62 5.91 -0.47 -0.60
N VAL A 63 5.66 0.66 0.07
CA VAL A 63 4.88 1.76 -0.48
C VAL A 63 5.78 2.96 -0.71
N GLN A 64 5.83 3.43 -1.96
CA GLN A 64 6.50 4.65 -2.35
C GLN A 64 5.45 5.70 -2.73
N VAL A 65 5.45 6.83 -2.01
CA VAL A 65 4.62 8.00 -2.36
C VAL A 65 5.37 8.82 -3.41
N VAL A 66 4.68 9.20 -4.50
CA VAL A 66 5.23 10.01 -5.61
C VAL A 66 4.70 11.43 -5.53
#